data_AF-A0A3P5ZT02-F1
#
_entry.id   AF-A0A3P5ZT02-F1
#
_cell.length_a   1.000
_cell.length_b   1.000
_cell.length_c   1.000
_cell.angle_alpha   90.00
_cell.angle_beta   90.00
_cell.angle_gamma   90.00
#
_symmetry.space_group_name_H-M   'P 1'
#
loop_
_entity.id
_entity.type
_entity.pdbx_description
1 polymer ?
#
loop_
_entity_poly.entity_id
_entity_poly.type
_entity_poly.pdbx_seq_one_letter_code
_entity_poly.pdbx_strand_id
1 'polypeptide(L)' 'MDLEDGTLPQHKSINAIHIRRVEFDPNLVVTPIIPIESQPQPGWGLFPDDAKDDSVLYLEQLIAGQHSFNKHM' A
#
# COMPACT_ATOMS: atom_id res chain seq x y z
N MET A 1 -1.34 7.88 -13.70
CA MET A 1 -0.66 6.68 -13.18
C MET A 1 -1.54 5.53 -13.62
N ASP A 2 -1.16 4.82 -14.69
CA ASP A 2 -1.88 3.62 -15.14
C ASP A 2 -1.59 2.52 -14.13
N LEU A 3 -2.52 2.34 -13.20
CA LEU A 3 -2.50 1.20 -12.29
C LEU A 3 -2.93 0.00 -13.13
N GLU A 4 -1.97 -0.85 -13.52
CA GLU A 4 -2.33 -2.14 -14.09
C GLU A 4 -3.25 -2.86 -13.10
N ASP A 5 -4.39 -3.31 -13.61
CA ASP A 5 -5.48 -3.93 -12.86
C ASP A 5 -4.97 -5.27 -12.31
N GLY A 6 -4.25 -5.19 -11.20
CA GLY A 6 -3.69 -6.34 -10.52
C GLY A 6 -4.82 -7.30 -10.23
N THR A 7 -4.80 -8.47 -10.88
CA THR A 7 -5.89 -9.43 -10.80
C THR A 7 -6.01 -9.92 -9.36
N LEU A 8 -6.92 -9.31 -8.60
CA LEU A 8 -7.30 -9.82 -7.29
C LEU A 8 -7.78 -11.27 -7.47
N PRO A 9 -7.45 -12.19 -6.55
CA PRO A 9 -7.90 -13.58 -6.65
C PRO A 9 -9.43 -13.64 -6.76
N GLN A 10 -9.94 -13.93 -7.96
CA GLN A 10 -11.37 -13.88 -8.23
C GLN A 10 -12.00 -15.22 -7.82
N HIS A 11 -12.87 -15.18 -6.82
CA HIS A 11 -13.64 -16.36 -6.43
C HIS A 11 -14.60 -16.76 -7.57
N LYS A 12 -14.72 -18.07 -7.86
CA LYS A 12 -15.48 -18.59 -9.03
C LYS A 12 -16.96 -18.16 -9.08
N SER A 13 -17.53 -17.80 -7.94
CA SER A 13 -18.91 -17.31 -7.84
C SER A 13 -19.06 -15.81 -8.14
N ILE A 14 -17.95 -15.08 -8.33
CA ILE A 14 -17.94 -13.64 -8.51
C ILE A 14 -17.44 -13.35 -9.92
N ASN A 15 -18.23 -12.64 -10.73
CA ASN A 15 -17.85 -12.22 -12.08
C ASN A 15 -17.31 -10.78 -12.04
N ALA A 16 -16.09 -10.55 -12.52
CA ALA A 16 -15.45 -9.24 -12.59
C ALA A 16 -16.29 -8.19 -13.33
N ILE A 17 -17.08 -8.59 -14.34
CA ILE A 17 -18.00 -7.69 -15.05
C ILE A 17 -19.09 -7.16 -14.11
N HIS A 18 -19.57 -7.99 -13.18
CA HIS A 18 -20.54 -7.58 -12.17
C HIS A 18 -19.91 -6.67 -11.12
N ILE A 19 -18.66 -6.93 -10.72
CA ILE A 19 -17.91 -6.06 -9.79
C ILE A 19 -17.77 -4.67 -10.41
N ARG A 20 -17.21 -4.58 -11.63
CA ARG A 20 -17.00 -3.30 -12.31
C ARG A 20 -18.30 -2.54 -12.50
N ARG A 21 -19.39 -3.21 -12.87
CA ARG A 21 -20.71 -2.55 -12.99
C ARG A 21 -21.21 -1.95 -11.68
N VAL A 22 -20.95 -2.61 -10.56
CA VAL A 22 -21.31 -2.10 -9.23
C VAL A 22 -20.39 -0.94 -8.84
N GLU A 23 -19.09 -1.01 -9.12
CA GLU A 23 -18.13 0.09 -8.85
C GLU A 23 -18.50 1.41 -9.53
N PHE A 24 -19.12 1.36 -10.72
CA PHE A 24 -19.57 2.54 -11.45
C PHE A 24 -21.05 2.91 -11.20
N ASP A 25 -21.74 2.24 -10.26
CA ASP A 25 -23.13 2.59 -9.94
C ASP A 25 -23.15 3.93 -9.16
N PRO A 26 -23.80 4.98 -9.70
CA PRO A 26 -23.86 6.28 -9.05
C PRO A 26 -24.59 6.26 -7.70
N ASN A 27 -25.35 5.20 -7.40
CA ASN A 27 -26.05 5.00 -6.14
C ASN A 27 -25.29 4.09 -5.16
N LEU A 28 -24.10 3.58 -5.53
CA LEU A 28 -23.29 2.79 -4.62
C LEU A 28 -22.70 3.70 -3.54
N VAL A 29 -23.32 3.72 -2.37
CA VAL A 29 -22.77 4.38 -1.19
C VAL A 29 -21.98 3.36 -0.39
N VAL A 30 -20.65 3.49 -0.40
CA VAL A 30 -19.77 2.68 0.46
C VAL A 30 -19.82 3.26 1.87
N THR A 31 -20.55 2.60 2.77
CA THR A 31 -20.55 2.94 4.20
C THR A 31 -19.55 2.05 4.94
N PRO A 32 -18.64 2.61 5.75
CA PRO A 32 -17.72 1.81 6.54
C PRO A 32 -18.51 0.99 7.58
N ILE A 33 -18.11 -0.26 7.80
CA ILE A 33 -18.72 -1.14 8.82
C ILE A 33 -18.48 -0.59 10.24
N ILE A 34 -17.33 0.07 10.44
CA ILE A 34 -16.97 0.73 11.69
C ILE A 34 -17.15 2.24 11.45
N PRO A 35 -17.98 2.94 12.24
CA PRO A 35 -18.11 4.39 12.14
C PRO A 35 -16.75 5.06 12.25
N ILE A 36 -16.38 5.82 11.23
CA ILE A 36 -15.16 6.64 11.27
C ILE A 36 -15.53 7.91 11.99
N GLU A 37 -15.06 8.07 13.23
CA GLU A 37 -15.19 9.34 13.93
C GLU A 37 -14.28 10.37 13.26
N SER A 38 -14.85 11.49 12.82
CA SER A 38 -14.13 12.63 12.24
C SER A 38 -13.41 13.45 13.31
N GLN A 39 -12.82 12.79 14.31
CA GLN A 39 -11.93 13.46 15.25
C GLN A 39 -10.66 13.87 14.50
N PRO A 40 -10.01 14.97 14.89
CA PRO A 40 -8.64 15.25 14.48
C PRO A 40 -7.74 14.13 15.02
N GLN A 41 -7.63 13.05 14.25
CA GLN A 41 -6.70 11.96 14.52
C GLN A 41 -5.30 12.57 14.49
N PRO A 42 -4.47 12.38 15.51
CA PRO A 42 -3.12 12.94 15.58
C PRO A 42 -2.17 12.20 14.62
N GLY A 43 -2.53 12.07 13.34
CA GLY A 43 -1.81 11.28 12.35
C GLY A 43 -1.43 9.90 12.86
N TRP A 44 -0.34 9.34 12.33
CA TRP A 44 0.27 8.11 12.84
C TRP A 44 1.25 8.36 14.00
N GLY A 45 1.20 9.55 14.61
CA GLY A 45 2.24 10.03 15.53
C GLY A 45 3.57 10.34 14.82
N LEU A 46 4.56 10.77 15.60
CA LEU A 46 5.96 10.77 15.17
C LEU A 46 6.42 9.32 15.15
N PHE A 47 6.77 8.79 13.98
CA PHE A 47 7.56 7.58 13.92
C PHE A 47 8.84 7.86 14.70
N PRO A 48 9.19 7.05 15.71
CA PRO A 48 10.46 7.23 16.38
C PRO A 48 11.55 7.10 15.30
N ASP A 49 12.38 8.13 15.17
CA ASP A 49 13.69 8.05 14.51
C ASP A 49 14.59 7.18 15.39
N ASP A 50 14.14 5.96 15.71
CA ASP A 50 14.92 5.00 16.46
C ASP A 50 16.22 4.81 15.69
N ALA A 51 17.31 5.01 16.43
CA ALA A 51 18.66 5.21 15.94
C ALA A 51 18.96 4.29 14.76
N LYS A 52 19.35 4.93 13.64
CA LYS A 52 19.76 4.32 12.37
C LYS A 52 19.94 2.80 12.48
N ASP A 53 18.94 2.05 12.02
CA ASP A 53 18.97 0.60 11.90
C ASP A 53 20.35 0.15 11.38
N ASP A 54 21.00 -0.80 12.05
CA ASP A 54 22.31 -1.32 11.65
C ASP A 54 22.32 -1.78 10.18
N SER A 55 21.18 -2.27 9.68
CA SER A 55 20.96 -2.63 8.29
C SER A 55 21.02 -1.42 7.36
N VAL A 56 20.45 -0.28 7.79
CA VAL A 56 20.51 0.99 7.05
C VAL A 56 21.92 1.54 7.05
N LEU A 57 22.62 1.53 8.19
CA LEU A 57 24.03 1.93 8.29
C LEU A 57 24.94 1.09 7.39
N TYR A 58 24.72 -0.22 7.39
CA TYR A 58 25.46 -1.15 6.53
C TYR A 58 25.25 -0.84 5.05
N LEU A 59 24.01 -0.60 4.62
CA LEU A 59 23.70 -0.21 3.24
C LEU A 59 24.32 1.15 2.88
N GLU A 60 24.27 2.15 3.77
CA GLU A 60 24.92 3.45 3.59
C GLU A 60 26.44 3.29 3.35
N GLN A 61 27.11 2.40 4.10
CA GLN A 61 28.53 2.12 3.94
C GLN A 61 28.86 1.44 2.61
N LEU A 62 28.03 0.51 2.16
CA LEU A 62 28.20 -0.14 0.85
C LEU A 62 28.05 0.87 -0.30
N ILE A 63 27.08 1.79 -0.21
CA ILE A 63 26.90 2.86 -1.19
C ILE A 63 28.12 3.80 -1.18
N ALA A 64 28.59 4.22 0.00
CA ALA A 64 29.80 5.04 0.13
C ALA A 64 31.04 4.36 -0.45
N GLY A 65 31.12 3.03 -0.33
CA GLY A 65 32.16 2.19 -0.93
C GLY A 65 31.97 1.87 -2.42
N GLN A 66 31.01 2.49 -3.12
CA GLN A 66 30.69 2.24 -4.53
C GLN A 66 30.39 0.76 -4.85
N HIS A 67 29.75 0.06 -3.92
CA HIS A 67 29.36 -1.33 -4.13
C HIS A 67 28.29 -1.46 -5.23
N SER A 68 28.48 -2.39 -6.15
CA SER A 68 27.51 -2.71 -7.21
C SER A 68 26.48 -3.73 -6.73
N PHE A 69 25.24 -3.28 -6.51
CA PHE A 69 24.12 -4.15 -6.18
C PHE A 69 23.58 -4.82 -7.46
N ASN A 70 23.62 -6.16 -7.50
CA ASN A 70 23.04 -6.93 -8.59
C ASN A 70 21.73 -7.56 -8.11
N LYS A 71 20.61 -7.15 -8.70
CA LYS A 71 19.32 -7.82 -8.51
C LYS A 71 19.36 -9.14 -9.29
N HIS A 72 19.44 -10.27 -8.58
CA HIS A 72 19.13 -11.55 -9.22
C HIS A 72 17.64 -11.57 -9.52
N MET A 73 17.30 -11.82 -10.79
CA MET A 73 15.93 -12.08 -11.23
C MET A 73 15.59 -13.55 -11.08
#